data_AF-A0A415HVI0-F1
#
_entry.id   AF-A0A415HVI0-F1
#
_cell.length_a   1.000
_cell.length_b   1.000
_cell.length_c   1.000
_cell.angle_alpha   90.00
_cell.angle_beta   90.00
_cell.angle_gamma   90.00
#
_symmetry.space_group_name_H-M   'P 1'
#
loop_
_entity.id
_entity.type
_entity.pdbx_description
1 polymer ?
#
loop_
_entity_poly.entity_id
_entity_poly.type
_entity_poly.pdbx_seq_one_letter_code
_entity_poly.pdbx_strand_id
1 'polypeptide(L)' 'MKFKEFENWCNERACDGCWGMLEAMTCIGLIKEIRKAPFWKREKIWKENYEQQVLEEIINPIEKKLEEMENGK' A
#
# COMPACT_ATOMS: atom_id res chain seq x y z
N MET A 1 3.75 -3.76 7.81
CA MET A 1 3.15 -4.93 7.14
C MET A 1 4.17 -5.65 6.25
N LYS A 2 3.96 -6.94 5.93
CA LYS A 2 4.75 -7.68 4.92
C LYS A 2 4.46 -7.17 3.51
N PHE A 3 5.35 -7.41 2.55
CA PHE A 3 5.12 -6.99 1.17
C PHE A 3 3.84 -7.62 0.60
N LYS A 4 3.57 -8.89 0.95
CA LYS A 4 2.35 -9.57 0.47
C LYS A 4 1.06 -8.97 1.05
N GLU A 5 1.11 -8.51 2.30
CA GLU A 5 -0.01 -7.82 2.95
C GLU A 5 -0.27 -6.48 2.25
N PHE A 6 0.80 -5.77 1.88
CA PHE A 6 0.69 -4.53 1.09
C PHE A 6 0.06 -4.76 -0.29
N GLU A 7 0.44 -5.82 -1.00
CA GLU A 7 -0.19 -6.17 -2.28
C GLU A 7 -1.69 -6.45 -2.12
N ASN A 8 -2.07 -7.17 -1.07
CA ASN A 8 -3.47 -7.48 -0.79
C ASN A 8 -4.26 -6.21 -0.45
N TRP A 9 -3.71 -5.36 0.40
CA TRP A 9 -4.28 -4.06 0.74
C TRP A 9 -4.51 -3.19 -0.51
N CYS A 10 -3.55 -3.12 -1.42
CA CYS A 10 -3.72 -2.40 -2.69
C CYS A 10 -4.86 -2.99 -3.56
N ASN A 11 -5.03 -4.32 -3.57
CA ASN A 11 -6.10 -4.95 -4.33
C ASN A 11 -7.48 -4.67 -3.72
N GLU A 12 -7.58 -4.63 -2.38
CA GLU A 12 -8.82 -4.26 -1.68
C GLU A 12 -9.22 -2.82 -2.03
N ARG A 13 -8.27 -1.87 -1.94
CA ARG A 13 -8.51 -0.46 -2.28
C ARG A 13 -8.84 -0.24 -3.77
N ALA A 14 -8.29 -1.05 -4.66
CA ALA A 14 -8.66 -1.02 -6.07
C ALA A 14 -10.12 -1.47 -6.31
N CYS A 15 -10.67 -2.33 -5.46
CA CYS A 15 -12.05 -2.80 -5.54
C CYS A 15 -13.05 -1.84 -4.91
N ASP A 16 -12.71 -1.20 -3.80
CA ASP A 16 -13.61 -0.25 -3.11
C ASP A 16 -13.54 1.18 -3.65
N GLY A 17 -12.46 1.55 -4.35
CA GLY A 17 -12.28 2.87 -4.94
C GLY A 17 -12.00 3.98 -3.93
N CYS A 18 -11.64 3.65 -2.69
CA CYS A 18 -11.50 4.60 -1.59
C CYS A 18 -10.11 5.28 -1.49
N TRP A 19 -9.31 5.24 -2.56
CA TRP A 19 -8.04 5.97 -2.66
C TRP A 19 -7.99 6.89 -3.89
N GLY A 20 -7.15 7.93 -3.84
CA GLY A 20 -6.96 8.84 -4.96
C GLY A 20 -6.14 8.21 -6.10
N MET A 21 -6.22 8.83 -7.28
CA MET A 21 -5.47 8.39 -8.46
C MET A 21 -3.95 8.38 -8.22
N LEU A 22 -3.43 9.36 -7.47
CA LEU A 22 -2.00 9.49 -7.21
C LEU A 22 -1.49 8.36 -6.31
N GLU A 23 -2.22 8.04 -5.24
CA GLU A 23 -1.92 6.95 -4.34
C GLU A 23 -1.98 5.60 -5.09
N ALA A 24 -3.03 5.41 -5.90
CA ALA A 24 -3.17 4.22 -6.74
C ALA A 24 -1.99 4.03 -7.70
N MET A 25 -1.60 5.09 -8.43
CA MET A 25 -0.45 5.05 -9.34
C MET A 25 0.87 4.77 -8.60
N THR A 26 1.05 5.38 -7.42
CA THR A 26 2.25 5.22 -6.60
C THR A 26 2.38 3.78 -6.11
N CYS A 27 1.30 3.21 -5.55
CA CYS A 27 1.26 1.82 -5.12
C CYS A 27 1.50 0.83 -6.27
N ILE A 28 0.87 1.04 -7.44
CA ILE A 28 1.09 0.21 -8.63
C ILE A 28 2.55 0.28 -9.10
N GLY A 29 3.12 1.49 -9.14
CA GLY A 29 4.52 1.70 -9.51
C GLY A 29 5.46 0.96 -8.58
N LEU A 30 5.27 1.12 -7.26
CA LEU A 30 6.10 0.49 -6.25
C LEU A 30 6.04 -1.04 -6.30
N ILE A 31 4.84 -1.62 -6.45
CA ILE A 31 4.68 -3.07 -6.61
C ILE A 31 5.46 -3.56 -7.84
N LYS A 32 5.38 -2.83 -8.96
CA LYS A 32 6.14 -3.18 -10.18
C LYS A 32 7.64 -3.12 -9.93
N GLU A 33 8.15 -2.08 -9.28
CA GLU A 33 9.57 -1.94 -8.96
C GLU A 33 10.09 -3.07 -8.07
N ILE A 34 9.40 -3.38 -6.97
CA ILE A 34 9.81 -4.47 -6.06
C ILE A 34 9.74 -5.82 -6.78
N ARG A 35 8.76 -6.04 -7.64
CA ARG A 35 8.62 -7.31 -8.41
C ARG A 35 9.73 -7.55 -9.42
N LYS A 36 10.50 -6.52 -9.82
CA LYS A 36 11.72 -6.70 -10.64
C LYS A 36 12.80 -7.49 -9.92
N ALA A 37 12.81 -7.45 -8.58
CA ALA A 37 13.75 -8.24 -7.80
C ALA A 37 13.34 -9.73 -7.71
N PRO A 38 14.31 -10.65 -7.52
CA PRO A 38 14.02 -12.06 -7.24
C PRO A 38 13.11 -12.23 -6.03
N PHE A 39 12.20 -13.20 -6.08
CA PHE A 39 11.16 -13.41 -5.07
C PHE A 39 11.69 -13.37 -3.63
N TRP A 40 12.80 -14.05 -3.35
CA TRP A 40 13.41 -14.14 -2.01
C TRP A 40 14.02 -12.81 -1.52
N LYS A 41 14.24 -11.82 -2.39
CA LYS A 41 14.75 -10.49 -2.02
C LYS A 41 13.65 -9.45 -1.84
N ARG A 42 12.43 -9.70 -2.33
CA ARG A 42 11.34 -8.71 -2.36
C ARG A 42 10.96 -8.22 -0.97
N GLU A 43 10.82 -9.14 -0.02
CA GLU A 43 10.47 -8.79 1.36
C GLU A 43 11.57 -7.92 2.00
N LYS A 44 12.84 -8.26 1.78
CA LYS A 44 13.96 -7.47 2.29
C LYS A 44 13.94 -6.04 1.73
N ILE A 45 13.81 -5.90 0.41
CA ILE A 45 13.73 -4.59 -0.27
C ILE A 45 12.54 -3.77 0.23
N TRP A 46 11.38 -4.41 0.37
CA TRP A 46 10.18 -3.78 0.93
C TRP A 46 10.44 -3.23 2.33
N LYS A 47 10.93 -4.07 3.24
CA LYS A 47 11.19 -3.72 4.64
C LYS A 47 12.22 -2.60 4.80
N GLU A 48 13.31 -2.67 4.06
CA GLU A 48 14.43 -1.74 4.23
C GLU A 48 14.20 -0.38 3.57
N ASN A 49 13.47 -0.34 2.44
CA ASN A 49 13.45 0.86 1.60
C ASN A 49 12.08 1.56 1.54
N TYR A 50 10.99 0.86 1.87
CA TYR A 50 9.65 1.36 1.53
C TYR A 50 8.61 1.23 2.64
N GLU A 51 8.68 0.17 3.46
CA GLU A 51 7.60 -0.15 4.42
C GLU A 51 7.22 1.05 5.28
N GLN A 52 8.20 1.68 5.93
CA GLN A 52 7.93 2.76 6.87
C GLN A 52 7.27 3.95 6.17
N GLN A 53 7.84 4.41 5.07
CA GLN A 53 7.32 5.55 4.32
C GLN A 53 5.90 5.28 3.79
N VAL A 54 5.67 4.09 3.22
CA VAL A 54 4.35 3.73 2.68
C VAL A 54 3.29 3.65 3.79
N LEU A 55 3.65 3.14 4.97
CA LEU A 55 2.74 3.12 6.11
C LEU A 55 2.39 4.53 6.57
N GLU A 56 3.40 5.38 6.76
CA GLU A 56 3.23 6.73 7.31
C GLU A 56 2.52 7.67 6.33
N GLU A 57 2.87 7.62 5.04
CA GLU A 57 2.42 8.62 4.06
C GLU A 57 1.18 8.18 3.26
N ILE A 58 0.92 6.87 3.13
CA ILE A 58 -0.15 6.36 2.26
C ILE A 58 -1.18 5.58 3.07
N ILE A 59 -0.77 4.49 3.72
CA ILE A 59 -1.72 3.54 4.31
C ILE A 59 -2.41 4.16 5.52
N ASN A 60 -1.66 4.64 6.51
CA ASN A 60 -2.25 5.15 7.75
C ASN A 60 -3.20 6.34 7.51
N PRO A 61 -2.89 7.32 6.62
CA PRO A 61 -3.84 8.38 6.29
C PRO A 61 -5.11 7.88 5.60
N ILE A 62 -5.02 6.88 4.73
CA ILE A 62 -6.19 6.31 4.03
C ILE A 62 -7.06 5.52 5.00
N GLU A 63 -6.46 4.63 5.79
CA GLU A 63 -7.20 3.84 6.80
C GLU A 63 -7.91 4.75 7.80
N LYS A 64 -7.22 5.80 8.28
CA LYS A 64 -7.85 6.78 9.16
C LYS A 64 -9.08 7.45 8.53
N LYS A 65 -9.00 7.85 7.26
CA LYS A 65 -10.14 8.44 6.54
C LYS A 65 -11.30 7.44 6.40
N LEU A 66 -11.00 6.16 6.16
CA LEU A 66 -12.00 5.10 6.07
C LEU A 66 -12.71 4.89 7.41
N GLU A 67 -11.96 4.80 8.50
CA GLU A 67 -12.50 4.71 9.86
C GLU A 67 -13.39 5.91 10.21
N GLU A 68 -12.98 7.13 9.85
CA GLU A 68 -13.79 8.35 10.05
C GLU A 68 -15.10 8.32 9.24
N MET A 69 -15.07 7.82 7.99
CA MET A 69 -16.27 7.66 7.17
C MET A 69 -17.21 6.56 7.67
N GLU A 70 -16.69 5.49 8.26
CA GLU A 70 -17.51 4.43 8.85
C GLU A 70 -18.15 4.87 10.17
N ASN A 71 -17.40 5.55 11.05
CA ASN A 71 -17.89 6.02 12.34
C ASN A 71 -18.83 7.24 12.25
N GLY A 72 -18.85 7.92 11.10
CA GLY A 72 -19.77 9.02 10.81
C GLY A 72 -21.12 8.59 10.22
N LYS A 73 -21.35 7.28 10.02
CA LYS A 73 -22.64 6.70 9.62
C LYS A 73 -23.49 6.38 10.85
#